data_AF-A0A8C7J5D9-F1
#
_entry.id   AF-A0A8C7J5D9-F1
#
_cell.length_a   1.000
_cell.length_b   1.000
_cell.length_c   1.000
_cell.angle_alpha   90.00
_cell.angle_beta   90.00
_cell.angle_gamma   90.00
#
_symmetry.space_group_name_H-M   'P 1'
#
loop_
_entity.id
_entity.type
_entity.pdbx_description
1 polymer ?
#
loop_
_entity_poly.entity_id
_entity_poly.type
_entity_poly.pdbx_seq_one_letter_code
_entity_poly.pdbx_strand_id
1 'polypeptide(L)'
;MDTASEVGNDSKLSVMYYGEKTEVLGKAVVHLTAVEISLDVDADRDGQVERNNPNKGSWMWGPNGHGAILLVNCDSEHTYGKRRDSDICEMSDLKDMSPMVLRTSGPAKLPEGYKLTMHISQGDAEKNLFYKSFVKDYPLVLGSEDLSKEVPYLGGNAEMNFYVEGLRFPDKDFEGLISISLSLLEPSSQGFPETPIFTDRVVFRVAPWIMTPNTLNPLEVFVCSTSDNYQFLKGMRRLVENSGYKLKVCHEYMNRGDRWMQDEIEFGYIDSPHQRFPVVLDSPRDGELQDFPYDVLLGPDFGYVTRTAYDEEVSSLDSFGNLEVSPPVIVNGKIYPLGRIIIGVAFPTATKGRNMTKVVQDFLWAQKVQEPIALFSDWLLVGHVDEFMTFVPAPDKKGFRLLLASPDAGYKLFRGLQNDGHGQAKMFDGLGAEEEITVDEILSDDKLGAENNYVQSCIDWNRDVLKRELGLDDDDIIDLPILFHVMEENRAVAYYPDMVNMIVLGKNLGIPKPFGPKVDGRCALEAEMTSLMEGLGLSCTYIDDFASYHKLLGEVHCGSNVRREPFSFKWWNLEINLEP
;
A
#
# COMPACT_ATOMS: atom_id res chain seq x y z
N MET A 1 -36.63 -25.01 -18.56
CA MET A 1 -36.16 -26.16 -19.34
C MET A 1 -34.91 -26.65 -18.66
N ASP A 2 -34.75 -27.96 -18.49
CA ASP A 2 -33.69 -28.53 -17.64
C ASP A 2 -32.40 -28.85 -18.41
N THR A 3 -32.45 -28.79 -19.74
CA THR A 3 -31.32 -29.02 -20.65
C THR A 3 -31.33 -28.02 -21.80
N ALA A 4 -30.15 -27.70 -22.32
CA ALA A 4 -30.00 -26.90 -23.54
C ALA A 4 -30.53 -27.67 -24.78
N SER A 5 -30.99 -26.93 -25.78
CA SER A 5 -31.49 -27.47 -27.05
C SER A 5 -30.34 -27.96 -27.94
N GLU A 6 -30.50 -29.09 -28.62
CA GLU A 6 -29.52 -29.59 -29.60
C GLU A 6 -29.66 -28.89 -30.95
N VAL A 7 -30.90 -28.55 -31.33
CA VAL A 7 -31.24 -27.84 -32.56
C VAL A 7 -32.26 -26.74 -32.28
N GLY A 8 -32.25 -25.69 -33.10
CA GLY A 8 -33.20 -24.59 -32.95
C GLY A 8 -34.66 -25.06 -33.03
N ASN A 9 -35.50 -24.54 -32.15
CA ASN A 9 -36.94 -24.82 -32.07
C ASN A 9 -37.31 -26.29 -31.80
N ASP A 10 -36.42 -27.06 -31.16
CA ASP A 10 -36.66 -28.47 -30.83
C ASP A 10 -37.77 -28.70 -29.79
N SER A 11 -38.03 -27.70 -28.97
CA SER A 11 -38.99 -27.76 -27.88
C SER A 11 -40.27 -27.02 -28.24
N LYS A 12 -41.42 -27.57 -27.82
CA LYS A 12 -42.74 -27.07 -28.25
C LYS A 12 -43.75 -27.09 -27.11
N LEU A 13 -44.40 -25.96 -26.88
CA LEU A 13 -45.60 -25.85 -26.05
C LEU A 13 -46.81 -25.61 -26.96
N SER A 14 -47.85 -26.44 -26.82
CA SER A 14 -49.12 -26.25 -27.56
C SER A 14 -50.24 -25.91 -26.59
N VAL A 15 -50.91 -24.79 -26.83
CA VAL A 15 -52.08 -24.34 -26.07
C VAL A 15 -53.31 -24.47 -26.96
N MET A 16 -54.31 -25.20 -26.47
CA MET A 16 -55.57 -25.44 -27.17
C MET A 16 -56.68 -24.67 -26.47
N TYR A 17 -57.43 -23.87 -27.21
CA TYR A 17 -58.57 -23.09 -26.70
C TYR A 17 -59.86 -23.86 -26.98
N TYR A 18 -60.71 -24.01 -25.96
CA TYR A 18 -61.95 -24.77 -26.05
C TYR A 18 -63.17 -23.90 -25.76
N GLY A 19 -64.26 -24.15 -26.48
CA GLY A 19 -65.57 -23.55 -26.22
C GLY A 19 -66.33 -24.31 -25.13
N GLU A 20 -67.52 -23.80 -24.77
CA GLU A 20 -68.36 -24.38 -23.70
C GLU A 20 -68.78 -25.83 -23.98
N LYS A 21 -68.79 -26.27 -25.26
CA LYS A 21 -69.14 -27.65 -25.65
C LYS A 21 -67.91 -28.48 -26.02
N THR A 22 -66.73 -28.12 -25.50
CA THR A 22 -65.44 -28.81 -25.72
C THR A 22 -64.95 -28.81 -27.18
N GLU A 23 -65.54 -27.98 -28.03
CA GLU A 23 -65.04 -27.74 -29.39
C GLU A 23 -63.73 -26.96 -29.34
N VAL A 24 -62.77 -27.31 -30.20
CA VAL A 24 -61.51 -26.57 -30.34
C VAL A 24 -61.79 -25.26 -31.08
N LEU A 25 -61.64 -24.14 -30.39
CA LEU A 25 -61.79 -22.79 -30.96
C LEU A 25 -60.49 -22.30 -31.62
N GLY A 26 -59.34 -22.80 -31.17
CA GLY A 26 -58.06 -22.39 -31.71
C GLY A 26 -56.89 -23.16 -31.10
N LYS A 27 -55.73 -23.05 -31.76
CA LYS A 27 -54.48 -23.64 -31.30
C LYS A 27 -53.38 -22.60 -31.42
N ALA A 28 -52.70 -22.32 -30.31
CA ALA A 28 -51.43 -21.60 -30.29
C ALA A 28 -50.29 -22.59 -30.08
N VAL A 29 -49.18 -22.36 -30.77
CA VAL A 29 -47.96 -23.16 -30.67
C VAL A 29 -46.80 -22.21 -30.40
N VAL A 30 -46.04 -22.50 -29.35
CA VAL A 30 -44.79 -21.81 -29.01
C VAL A 30 -43.65 -22.78 -29.26
N HIS A 31 -42.69 -22.37 -30.08
CA HIS A 31 -41.42 -23.05 -30.26
C HIS A 31 -40.38 -22.43 -29.33
N LEU A 32 -39.60 -23.26 -28.67
CA LEU A 32 -38.61 -22.86 -27.68
C LEU A 32 -37.24 -23.40 -28.10
N THR A 33 -36.22 -22.58 -27.90
CA THR A 33 -34.82 -22.96 -27.98
C THR A 33 -34.19 -22.62 -26.63
N ALA A 34 -33.75 -23.62 -25.88
CA ALA A 34 -33.02 -23.40 -24.64
C ALA A 34 -31.53 -23.24 -24.92
N VAL A 35 -30.94 -22.20 -24.34
CA VAL A 35 -29.50 -21.97 -24.33
C VAL A 35 -29.04 -21.75 -22.90
N GLU A 36 -27.89 -22.31 -22.56
CA GLU A 36 -27.15 -21.99 -21.36
C GLU A 36 -26.12 -20.92 -21.72
N ILE A 37 -26.09 -19.83 -20.96
CA ILE A 37 -25.12 -18.75 -21.08
C ILE A 37 -24.73 -18.38 -19.66
N SER A 38 -23.45 -18.52 -19.34
CA SER A 38 -22.90 -18.17 -18.03
C SER A 38 -21.60 -17.41 -18.21
N LEU A 39 -21.51 -16.24 -17.61
CA LEU A 39 -20.26 -15.50 -17.48
C LEU A 39 -19.70 -15.72 -16.09
N ASP A 40 -18.52 -16.33 -16.01
CA ASP A 40 -17.98 -16.88 -14.77
C ASP A 40 -16.62 -16.29 -14.44
N VAL A 41 -16.33 -16.13 -13.15
CA VAL A 41 -15.11 -15.57 -12.57
C VAL A 41 -14.78 -16.36 -11.30
N ASP A 42 -13.54 -16.27 -10.82
CA ASP A 42 -13.11 -16.78 -9.50
C ASP A 42 -13.77 -15.97 -8.37
N ALA A 43 -15.01 -16.31 -8.01
CA ALA A 43 -15.77 -15.56 -7.00
C ALA A 43 -15.64 -16.14 -5.59
N ASP A 44 -15.13 -17.36 -5.43
CA ASP A 44 -14.80 -17.96 -4.11
C ASP A 44 -13.33 -17.79 -3.70
N ARG A 45 -12.50 -17.22 -4.59
CA ARG A 45 -11.13 -16.73 -4.35
C ARG A 45 -10.14 -17.85 -4.10
N ASP A 46 -10.31 -18.98 -4.80
CA ASP A 46 -9.43 -20.15 -4.71
C ASP A 46 -8.37 -20.20 -5.83
N GLY A 47 -8.39 -19.23 -6.75
CA GLY A 47 -7.49 -19.14 -7.90
C GLY A 47 -8.00 -19.85 -9.16
N GLN A 48 -9.21 -20.41 -9.14
CA GLN A 48 -9.84 -21.09 -10.28
C GLN A 48 -11.22 -20.49 -10.59
N VAL A 49 -11.57 -20.43 -11.87
CA VAL A 49 -12.90 -19.94 -12.30
C VAL A 49 -13.93 -21.06 -12.19
N GLU A 50 -14.73 -21.04 -11.13
CA GLU A 50 -15.83 -21.95 -10.89
C GLU A 50 -17.00 -21.75 -11.88
N ARG A 51 -17.92 -22.72 -11.95
CA ARG A 51 -19.08 -22.64 -12.85
C ARG A 51 -20.25 -21.96 -12.15
N ASN A 52 -20.71 -20.86 -12.73
CA ASN A 52 -21.93 -20.15 -12.35
C ASN A 52 -22.12 -19.96 -10.84
N ASN A 53 -21.11 -19.41 -10.15
CA ASN A 53 -21.25 -19.08 -8.73
C ASN A 53 -22.45 -18.13 -8.53
N PRO A 54 -23.40 -18.45 -7.64
CA PRO A 54 -24.60 -17.65 -7.44
C PRO A 54 -24.31 -16.21 -6.98
N ASN A 55 -23.12 -15.97 -6.43
CA ASN A 55 -22.73 -14.68 -5.86
C ASN A 55 -21.81 -13.85 -6.78
N LYS A 56 -21.44 -14.36 -7.97
CA LYS A 56 -20.49 -13.73 -8.90
C LYS A 56 -20.84 -12.29 -9.30
N GLY A 57 -22.14 -11.94 -9.27
CA GLY A 57 -22.64 -10.60 -9.57
C GLY A 57 -22.63 -9.61 -8.41
N SER A 58 -21.90 -9.89 -7.33
CA SER A 58 -21.79 -9.04 -6.14
C SER A 58 -20.45 -9.25 -5.44
N TRP A 59 -20.17 -8.41 -4.44
CA TRP A 59 -18.91 -8.46 -3.71
C TRP A 59 -19.16 -8.34 -2.20
N MET A 60 -18.52 -9.19 -1.39
CA MET A 60 -18.67 -9.23 0.08
C MET A 60 -17.31 -9.40 0.79
N TRP A 61 -17.07 -8.59 1.83
CA TRP A 61 -15.88 -8.63 2.70
C TRP A 61 -15.90 -9.87 3.61
N GLY A 62 -14.72 -10.27 4.08
CA GLY A 62 -14.56 -11.27 5.12
C GLY A 62 -14.22 -12.68 4.62
N PRO A 63 -13.93 -13.60 5.55
CA PRO A 63 -13.52 -14.98 5.25
C PRO A 63 -14.63 -15.83 4.61
N ASN A 64 -15.89 -15.46 4.83
CA ASN A 64 -17.06 -16.05 4.15
C ASN A 64 -17.55 -15.17 2.99
N GLY A 65 -16.75 -14.18 2.60
CA GLY A 65 -17.03 -13.26 1.51
C GLY A 65 -16.92 -13.91 0.14
N HIS A 66 -17.32 -13.17 -0.89
CA HIS A 66 -17.33 -13.62 -2.28
C HIS A 66 -17.09 -12.46 -3.24
N GLY A 67 -16.95 -12.78 -4.52
CA GLY A 67 -16.68 -11.84 -5.58
C GLY A 67 -15.20 -11.83 -5.96
N ALA A 68 -14.96 -11.66 -7.26
CA ALA A 68 -13.64 -11.79 -7.85
C ALA A 68 -12.73 -10.61 -7.50
N ILE A 69 -11.42 -10.85 -7.57
CA ILE A 69 -10.38 -9.86 -7.31
C ILE A 69 -9.66 -9.56 -8.62
N LEU A 70 -9.33 -8.29 -8.82
CA LEU A 70 -8.62 -7.79 -9.99
C LEU A 70 -7.35 -7.05 -9.55
N LEU A 71 -6.20 -7.36 -10.14
CA LEU A 71 -4.98 -6.59 -9.91
C LEU A 71 -4.92 -5.36 -10.83
N VAL A 72 -4.28 -4.30 -10.37
CA VAL A 72 -3.88 -3.20 -11.26
C VAL A 72 -2.62 -3.65 -11.98
N ASN A 73 -2.66 -3.71 -13.30
CA ASN A 73 -1.51 -4.03 -14.13
C ASN A 73 -0.60 -2.79 -14.20
N CYS A 74 0.31 -2.68 -13.23
CA CYS A 74 1.10 -1.47 -12.99
C CYS A 74 2.60 -1.73 -13.00
N ASP A 75 3.02 -2.94 -13.32
CA ASP A 75 4.39 -3.32 -13.54
C ASP A 75 4.75 -3.16 -15.03
N SER A 76 5.86 -3.77 -15.46
CA SER A 76 6.38 -3.61 -16.81
C SER A 76 7.12 -4.87 -17.23
N GLU A 77 6.55 -5.65 -18.13
CA GLU A 77 7.23 -6.79 -18.75
C GLU A 77 8.47 -6.39 -19.56
N HIS A 78 8.54 -5.12 -19.98
CA HIS A 78 9.71 -4.58 -20.67
C HIS A 78 10.87 -4.28 -19.71
N THR A 79 12.04 -4.88 -19.97
CA THR A 79 13.28 -4.54 -19.23
C THR A 79 14.00 -3.30 -19.79
N TYR A 80 13.64 -2.84 -20.99
CA TYR A 80 14.22 -1.67 -21.66
C TYR A 80 13.12 -0.75 -22.19
N GLY A 81 13.28 0.57 -22.02
CA GLY A 81 12.24 1.53 -22.43
C GLY A 81 10.95 1.34 -21.64
N LYS A 82 11.10 1.15 -20.32
CA LYS A 82 10.04 0.78 -19.37
C LYS A 82 8.82 1.68 -19.51
N ARG A 83 7.66 1.05 -19.56
CA ARG A 83 6.36 1.69 -19.52
C ARG A 83 5.46 0.79 -18.71
N ARG A 84 4.57 1.39 -17.91
CA ARG A 84 3.48 0.62 -17.33
C ARG A 84 2.76 -0.10 -18.47
N ASP A 85 2.48 -1.37 -18.23
CA ASP A 85 1.81 -2.18 -19.23
C ASP A 85 0.43 -1.56 -19.53
N SER A 86 0.20 -1.36 -20.83
CA SER A 86 -1.01 -0.74 -21.39
C SER A 86 -1.54 -1.54 -22.58
N ASP A 87 -0.82 -2.61 -22.95
CA ASP A 87 -1.12 -3.59 -23.98
C ASP A 87 -0.44 -4.90 -23.55
N ILE A 88 -1.10 -6.05 -23.71
CA ILE A 88 -0.40 -7.35 -23.58
C ILE A 88 0.81 -7.43 -24.49
N CYS A 89 1.97 -7.30 -23.87
CA CYS A 89 3.28 -7.32 -24.51
C CYS A 89 3.85 -8.74 -24.54
N GLU A 90 3.63 -9.55 -23.49
CA GLU A 90 4.18 -10.90 -23.35
C GLU A 90 3.19 -11.88 -22.69
N MET A 91 3.49 -13.19 -22.74
CA MET A 91 2.65 -14.20 -22.06
C MET A 91 2.77 -14.17 -20.53
N SER A 92 3.80 -13.51 -19.99
CA SER A 92 3.98 -13.29 -18.56
C SER A 92 2.89 -12.39 -17.98
N ASP A 93 2.55 -11.31 -18.68
CA ASP A 93 1.50 -10.32 -18.33
C ASP A 93 0.12 -10.97 -18.07
N LEU A 94 -0.19 -12.07 -18.78
CA LEU A 94 -1.43 -12.82 -18.56
C LEU A 94 -1.56 -13.41 -17.14
N LYS A 95 -0.46 -13.49 -16.38
CA LYS A 95 -0.48 -13.98 -15.00
C LYS A 95 -0.97 -12.93 -14.01
N ASP A 96 -0.79 -11.65 -14.35
CA ASP A 96 -1.27 -10.51 -13.55
C ASP A 96 -2.76 -10.25 -13.79
N MET A 97 -3.28 -10.76 -14.91
CA MET A 97 -4.68 -10.66 -15.27
C MET A 97 -5.57 -11.73 -14.62
N SER A 98 -6.77 -11.31 -14.24
CA SER A 98 -7.79 -12.21 -13.69
C SER A 98 -8.53 -12.95 -14.80
N PRO A 99 -8.71 -14.28 -14.70
CA PRO A 99 -9.46 -15.03 -15.69
C PRO A 99 -10.97 -14.81 -15.56
N MET A 100 -11.66 -14.67 -16.69
CA MET A 100 -13.11 -14.70 -16.83
C MET A 100 -13.50 -15.68 -17.93
N VAL A 101 -14.53 -16.49 -17.75
CA VAL A 101 -14.91 -17.54 -18.72
C VAL A 101 -16.37 -17.39 -19.13
N LEU A 102 -16.61 -17.23 -20.43
CA LEU A 102 -17.93 -17.40 -21.01
C LEU A 102 -18.15 -18.88 -21.34
N ARG A 103 -19.16 -19.46 -20.71
CA ARG A 103 -19.61 -20.83 -20.95
C ARG A 103 -20.96 -20.79 -21.64
N THR A 104 -21.07 -21.49 -22.77
CA THR A 104 -22.31 -21.58 -23.54
C THR A 104 -22.65 -23.03 -23.86
N SER A 105 -23.94 -23.37 -23.82
CA SER A 105 -24.47 -24.67 -24.22
C SER A 105 -25.75 -24.50 -25.02
N GLY A 106 -25.84 -25.08 -26.22
CA GLY A 106 -27.03 -24.95 -27.07
C GLY A 106 -26.82 -25.40 -28.52
N PRO A 107 -27.72 -25.02 -29.44
CA PRO A 107 -27.63 -25.41 -30.84
C PRO A 107 -26.37 -24.86 -31.50
N ALA A 108 -25.99 -25.40 -32.66
CA ALA A 108 -24.79 -24.98 -33.38
C ALA A 108 -24.75 -23.49 -33.75
N LYS A 109 -25.92 -22.84 -33.84
CA LYS A 109 -26.08 -21.39 -34.05
C LYS A 109 -27.28 -20.90 -33.25
N LEU A 110 -27.21 -19.65 -32.77
CA LEU A 110 -28.39 -18.97 -32.24
C LEU A 110 -29.45 -18.79 -33.33
N PRO A 111 -30.74 -18.64 -32.97
CA PRO A 111 -31.77 -18.25 -33.93
C PRO A 111 -31.39 -16.97 -34.67
N GLU A 112 -31.90 -16.81 -35.89
CA GLU A 112 -31.51 -15.71 -36.78
C GLU A 112 -31.68 -14.34 -36.11
N GLY A 113 -30.61 -13.54 -36.15
CA GLY A 113 -30.55 -12.18 -35.60
C GLY A 113 -30.28 -12.08 -34.09
N TYR A 114 -30.28 -13.17 -33.34
CA TYR A 114 -29.86 -13.15 -31.94
C TYR A 114 -28.33 -13.10 -31.83
N LYS A 115 -27.83 -12.33 -30.87
CA LYS A 115 -26.38 -12.22 -30.64
C LYS A 115 -26.04 -12.03 -29.17
N LEU A 116 -24.79 -12.32 -28.83
CA LEU A 116 -24.21 -12.05 -27.52
C LEU A 116 -23.44 -10.74 -27.57
N THR A 117 -23.67 -9.87 -26.60
CA THR A 117 -22.95 -8.61 -26.47
C THR A 117 -22.46 -8.45 -25.04
N MET A 118 -21.15 -8.29 -24.89
CA MET A 118 -20.53 -7.93 -23.64
C MET A 118 -20.51 -6.41 -23.52
N HIS A 119 -20.73 -5.88 -22.32
CA HIS A 119 -20.77 -4.44 -22.07
C HIS A 119 -20.38 -4.09 -20.64
N ILE A 120 -19.93 -2.85 -20.49
CA ILE A 120 -19.49 -2.24 -19.24
C ILE A 120 -20.08 -0.82 -19.14
N SER A 121 -20.26 -0.30 -17.93
CA SER A 121 -20.72 1.08 -17.75
C SER A 121 -19.63 2.07 -18.15
N GLN A 122 -19.99 3.25 -18.66
CA GLN A 122 -19.01 4.29 -19.01
C GLN A 122 -18.13 4.66 -17.80
N GLY A 123 -18.71 4.76 -16.60
CA GLY A 123 -17.97 5.07 -15.39
C GLY A 123 -16.95 4.00 -15.00
N ASP A 124 -17.20 2.73 -15.31
CA ASP A 124 -16.25 1.65 -15.05
C ASP A 124 -15.18 1.54 -16.17
N ALA A 125 -15.54 1.90 -17.40
CA ALA A 125 -14.66 1.91 -18.57
C ALA A 125 -13.68 3.09 -18.60
N GLU A 126 -14.02 4.25 -18.03
CA GLU A 126 -13.07 5.36 -17.83
C GLU A 126 -12.02 5.00 -16.75
N LYS A 127 -12.29 3.99 -15.92
CA LYS A 127 -11.48 3.61 -14.77
C LYS A 127 -10.57 2.41 -15.04
N ASN A 128 -10.84 1.62 -16.08
CA ASN A 128 -10.09 0.42 -16.46
C ASN A 128 -10.29 0.09 -17.95
N LEU A 129 -9.46 -0.83 -18.50
CA LEU A 129 -9.83 -2.04 -19.25
C LEU A 129 -8.98 -2.35 -20.50
N PHE A 130 -8.43 -3.57 -20.65
CA PHE A 130 -8.38 -4.32 -21.93
C PHE A 130 -8.58 -5.85 -21.70
N TYR A 131 -9.35 -6.51 -22.60
CA TYR A 131 -9.77 -7.94 -22.57
C TYR A 131 -9.25 -8.68 -23.81
N LYS A 132 -8.70 -9.91 -23.72
CA LYS A 132 -8.07 -10.63 -24.86
C LYS A 132 -8.39 -12.16 -24.91
N SER A 133 -8.73 -12.73 -26.08
CA SER A 133 -8.91 -14.18 -26.29
C SER A 133 -8.81 -14.69 -27.75
N PHE A 134 -8.40 -15.96 -27.86
CA PHE A 134 -8.39 -16.88 -29.01
C PHE A 134 -7.36 -16.66 -30.11
N VAL A 135 -6.34 -17.50 -30.01
CA VAL A 135 -5.43 -18.05 -31.02
C VAL A 135 -5.29 -17.30 -32.38
N LYS A 136 -4.06 -16.84 -32.65
CA LYS A 136 -3.48 -15.72 -33.42
C LYS A 136 -3.42 -14.24 -32.94
N ASP A 137 -3.89 -13.80 -31.75
CA ASP A 137 -4.63 -14.52 -30.70
C ASP A 137 -5.43 -13.64 -29.70
N TYR A 138 -5.43 -12.29 -29.79
CA TYR A 138 -5.83 -11.42 -28.65
C TYR A 138 -6.46 -10.05 -29.04
N PRO A 139 -7.69 -9.99 -29.60
CA PRO A 139 -8.36 -8.73 -29.90
C PRO A 139 -9.00 -8.11 -28.65
N LEU A 140 -8.92 -6.78 -28.52
CA LEU A 140 -9.64 -6.03 -27.51
C LEU A 140 -11.16 -6.22 -27.64
N VAL A 141 -11.80 -6.63 -26.54
CA VAL A 141 -13.26 -6.75 -26.49
C VAL A 141 -13.91 -5.49 -25.92
N LEU A 142 -13.45 -4.98 -24.79
CA LEU A 142 -13.99 -3.77 -24.17
C LEU A 142 -12.84 -2.85 -23.75
N GLY A 143 -13.00 -1.54 -23.80
CA GLY A 143 -12.03 -0.55 -23.34
C GLY A 143 -12.69 0.79 -22.92
N SER A 144 -11.88 1.79 -22.59
CA SER A 144 -12.36 3.17 -22.37
C SER A 144 -13.07 3.76 -23.59
N GLU A 145 -12.66 3.35 -24.80
CA GLU A 145 -13.29 3.75 -26.06
C GLU A 145 -14.38 2.76 -26.54
N ASP A 146 -14.31 1.50 -26.11
CA ASP A 146 -15.19 0.40 -26.54
C ASP A 146 -16.05 -0.11 -25.37
N LEU A 147 -17.19 0.53 -25.11
CA LEU A 147 -18.07 0.18 -23.98
C LEU A 147 -18.87 -1.12 -24.19
N SER A 148 -18.97 -1.60 -25.42
CA SER A 148 -19.73 -2.81 -25.76
C SER A 148 -19.19 -3.49 -27.01
N LYS A 149 -19.22 -4.82 -27.05
CA LYS A 149 -18.77 -5.59 -28.20
C LYS A 149 -19.55 -6.88 -28.37
N GLU A 150 -19.80 -7.23 -29.62
CA GLU A 150 -20.35 -8.54 -29.96
C GLU A 150 -19.30 -9.64 -29.68
N VAL A 151 -19.74 -10.68 -28.98
CA VAL A 151 -18.91 -11.85 -28.64
C VAL A 151 -19.40 -13.04 -29.44
N PRO A 152 -18.50 -13.83 -30.07
CA PRO A 152 -18.91 -14.96 -30.89
C PRO A 152 -19.59 -16.05 -30.04
N TYR A 153 -20.72 -16.54 -30.54
CA TYR A 153 -21.36 -17.75 -30.05
C TYR A 153 -20.81 -18.96 -30.83
N LEU A 154 -20.10 -19.86 -30.15
CA LEU A 154 -19.42 -21.00 -30.78
C LEU A 154 -20.32 -22.24 -31.00
N GLY A 155 -21.48 -22.29 -30.31
CA GLY A 155 -22.42 -23.40 -30.39
C GLY A 155 -21.95 -24.69 -29.72
N GLY A 156 -22.88 -25.62 -29.47
CA GLY A 156 -22.59 -26.82 -28.68
C GLY A 156 -22.20 -26.44 -27.24
N ASN A 157 -21.44 -27.31 -26.57
CA ASN A 157 -20.83 -27.00 -25.27
C ASN A 157 -19.46 -26.36 -25.51
N ALA A 158 -19.37 -25.05 -25.29
CA ALA A 158 -18.19 -24.26 -25.60
C ALA A 158 -17.81 -23.34 -24.44
N GLU A 159 -16.51 -23.14 -24.27
CA GLU A 159 -15.93 -22.21 -23.30
C GLU A 159 -15.02 -21.22 -24.02
N MET A 160 -15.08 -19.97 -23.58
CA MET A 160 -14.22 -18.89 -24.04
C MET A 160 -13.62 -18.17 -22.85
N ASN A 161 -12.29 -18.25 -22.76
CA ASN A 161 -11.53 -17.58 -21.70
C ASN A 161 -11.31 -16.13 -22.07
N PHE A 162 -11.22 -15.29 -21.07
CA PHE A 162 -10.87 -13.90 -21.15
C PHE A 162 -9.95 -13.54 -19.99
N TYR A 163 -9.20 -12.46 -20.14
CA TYR A 163 -8.26 -11.96 -19.15
C TYR A 163 -8.58 -10.50 -18.87
N VAL A 164 -8.64 -10.14 -17.59
CA VAL A 164 -9.04 -8.83 -17.09
C VAL A 164 -7.88 -8.19 -16.36
N GLU A 165 -7.60 -6.93 -16.66
CA GLU A 165 -6.68 -6.09 -15.89
C GLU A 165 -7.37 -4.85 -15.33
N GLY A 166 -6.90 -4.39 -14.16
CA GLY A 166 -7.21 -3.06 -13.65
C GLY A 166 -6.19 -2.05 -14.16
N LEU A 167 -6.61 -0.83 -14.46
CA LEU A 167 -5.72 0.27 -14.87
C LEU A 167 -5.51 1.31 -13.77
N ARG A 168 -6.38 1.31 -12.76
CA ARG A 168 -6.33 2.29 -11.68
C ARG A 168 -6.68 1.64 -10.34
N PHE A 169 -5.92 2.01 -9.32
CA PHE A 169 -6.20 1.68 -7.93
C PHE A 169 -7.49 2.33 -7.41
N PRO A 170 -8.09 1.80 -6.34
CA PRO A 170 -9.11 2.52 -5.57
C PRO A 170 -8.63 3.93 -5.23
N ASP A 171 -9.54 4.89 -5.31
CA ASP A 171 -9.27 6.31 -5.11
C ASP A 171 -10.56 7.04 -4.67
N LYS A 172 -10.48 8.33 -4.35
CA LYS A 172 -11.65 9.09 -3.86
C LYS A 172 -12.88 9.04 -4.78
N ASP A 173 -12.67 8.98 -6.09
CA ASP A 173 -13.71 8.89 -7.11
C ASP A 173 -13.95 7.45 -7.61
N PHE A 174 -13.28 6.46 -7.02
CA PHE A 174 -13.37 5.07 -7.39
C PHE A 174 -13.27 4.11 -6.20
N GLU A 175 -14.40 3.52 -5.82
CA GLU A 175 -14.47 2.54 -4.73
C GLU A 175 -13.76 1.20 -4.98
N GLY A 176 -13.23 0.99 -6.19
CA GLY A 176 -12.57 -0.23 -6.58
C GLY A 176 -13.51 -1.35 -7.01
N LEU A 177 -14.79 -1.10 -7.34
CA LEU A 177 -15.71 -2.11 -7.86
C LEU A 177 -15.95 -1.92 -9.35
N ILE A 178 -15.94 -3.03 -10.10
CA ILE A 178 -16.14 -3.04 -11.56
C ILE A 178 -17.19 -4.10 -11.89
N SER A 179 -18.18 -3.76 -12.70
CA SER A 179 -19.20 -4.70 -13.16
C SER A 179 -19.09 -4.95 -14.67
N ILE A 180 -19.05 -6.22 -15.06
CA ILE A 180 -19.04 -6.63 -16.46
C ILE A 180 -20.27 -7.48 -16.74
N SER A 181 -20.98 -7.16 -17.81
CA SER A 181 -22.24 -7.79 -18.15
C SER A 181 -22.20 -8.42 -19.54
N LEU A 182 -22.86 -9.56 -19.68
CA LEU A 182 -23.10 -10.22 -20.96
C LEU A 182 -24.60 -10.32 -21.19
N SER A 183 -25.07 -9.75 -22.30
CA SER A 183 -26.47 -9.78 -22.69
C SER A 183 -26.70 -10.61 -23.95
N LEU A 184 -27.75 -11.42 -23.94
CA LEU A 184 -28.33 -12.02 -25.15
C LEU A 184 -29.35 -11.03 -25.72
N LEU A 185 -29.13 -10.58 -26.95
CA LEU A 185 -29.95 -9.60 -27.62
C LEU A 185 -30.87 -10.27 -28.64
N GLU A 186 -32.14 -9.92 -28.60
CA GLU A 186 -33.17 -10.31 -29.57
C GLU A 186 -33.27 -9.26 -30.68
N PRO A 187 -33.29 -9.67 -31.96
CA PRO A 187 -33.44 -8.76 -33.08
C PRO A 187 -34.83 -8.12 -33.07
N SER A 188 -34.87 -6.81 -33.29
CA SER A 188 -36.13 -6.08 -33.48
C SER A 188 -36.42 -5.83 -34.97
N SER A 189 -37.57 -5.25 -35.26
CA SER A 189 -37.92 -4.83 -36.63
C SER A 189 -36.89 -3.83 -37.15
N GLN A 190 -36.70 -3.80 -38.48
CA GLN A 190 -35.72 -2.93 -39.12
C GLN A 190 -35.89 -1.47 -38.68
N GLY A 191 -34.81 -0.86 -38.17
CA GLY A 191 -34.80 0.51 -37.66
C GLY A 191 -35.03 0.66 -36.15
N PHE A 192 -35.26 -0.44 -35.42
CA PHE A 192 -35.37 -0.45 -33.96
C PHE A 192 -34.13 -1.08 -33.30
N PRO A 193 -33.75 -0.63 -32.10
CA PRO A 193 -32.69 -1.27 -31.34
C PRO A 193 -33.09 -2.69 -30.93
N GLU A 194 -32.08 -3.54 -30.76
CA GLU A 194 -32.24 -4.90 -30.26
C GLU A 194 -32.66 -4.88 -28.78
N THR A 195 -33.34 -5.93 -28.33
CA THR A 195 -33.86 -6.01 -26.95
C THR A 195 -33.05 -7.02 -26.14
N PRO A 196 -32.50 -6.67 -24.96
CA PRO A 196 -31.86 -7.65 -24.09
C PRO A 196 -32.91 -8.58 -23.48
N ILE A 197 -32.78 -9.88 -23.72
CA ILE A 197 -33.69 -10.91 -23.20
C ILE A 197 -33.09 -11.74 -22.06
N PHE A 198 -31.78 -11.67 -21.88
CA PHE A 198 -31.04 -12.25 -20.76
C PHE A 198 -29.80 -11.40 -20.51
N THR A 199 -29.43 -11.24 -19.24
CA THR A 199 -28.19 -10.59 -18.84
C THR A 199 -27.59 -11.35 -17.66
N ASP A 200 -26.32 -11.71 -17.77
CA ASP A 200 -25.51 -12.22 -16.69
C ASP A 200 -24.44 -11.19 -16.32
N ARG A 201 -24.08 -11.10 -15.04
CA ARG A 201 -23.20 -10.06 -14.52
C ARG A 201 -22.19 -10.62 -13.53
N VAL A 202 -20.94 -10.19 -13.68
CA VAL A 202 -19.86 -10.46 -12.73
C VAL A 202 -19.33 -9.16 -12.13
N VAL A 203 -18.84 -9.22 -10.89
CA VAL A 203 -18.28 -8.08 -10.16
C VAL A 203 -16.87 -8.39 -9.69
N PHE A 204 -15.94 -7.50 -10.02
CA PHE A 204 -14.56 -7.51 -9.53
C PHE A 204 -14.36 -6.42 -8.49
N ARG A 205 -13.49 -6.70 -7.51
CA ARG A 205 -12.84 -5.66 -6.69
C ARG A 205 -11.38 -5.52 -7.07
N VAL A 206 -10.97 -4.30 -7.40
CA VAL A 206 -9.56 -3.94 -7.59
C VAL A 206 -8.83 -4.05 -6.27
N ALA A 207 -7.70 -4.76 -6.29
CA ALA A 207 -6.83 -4.92 -5.13
C ALA A 207 -6.30 -3.57 -4.65
N PRO A 208 -6.34 -3.29 -3.35
CA PRO A 208 -5.76 -2.07 -2.79
C PRO A 208 -4.23 -2.16 -2.77
N TRP A 209 -3.57 -1.02 -2.74
CA TRP A 209 -2.16 -0.92 -2.39
C TRP A 209 -1.97 -1.06 -0.86
N ILE A 210 -1.01 -1.88 -0.43
CA ILE A 210 -0.82 -2.24 0.99
C ILE A 210 0.64 -2.03 1.39
N MET A 211 0.87 -1.25 2.45
CA MET A 211 2.20 -0.99 3.05
C MET A 211 2.67 -2.12 3.96
N THR A 212 3.98 -2.17 4.23
CA THR A 212 4.59 -3.16 5.13
C THR A 212 5.26 -2.52 6.35
N PRO A 213 4.85 -2.84 7.59
CA PRO A 213 5.45 -2.25 8.79
C PRO A 213 6.85 -2.78 9.07
N ASN A 214 7.60 -2.04 9.89
CA ASN A 214 8.95 -2.40 10.35
C ASN A 214 9.08 -3.77 11.03
N THR A 215 7.96 -4.35 11.45
CA THR A 215 7.87 -5.68 12.08
C THR A 215 7.85 -6.84 11.08
N LEU A 216 7.61 -6.59 9.79
CA LEU A 216 7.72 -7.64 8.76
C LEU A 216 9.17 -7.88 8.35
N ASN A 217 9.43 -9.11 7.89
CA ASN A 217 10.76 -9.56 7.52
C ASN A 217 11.31 -8.71 6.35
N PRO A 218 12.51 -8.12 6.49
CA PRO A 218 13.18 -7.45 5.38
C PRO A 218 13.52 -8.41 4.23
N LEU A 219 13.55 -7.88 3.01
CA LEU A 219 14.02 -8.58 1.81
C LEU A 219 15.22 -7.87 1.19
N GLU A 220 15.15 -6.55 1.08
CA GLU A 220 16.14 -5.74 0.38
C GLU A 220 16.18 -4.33 0.96
N VAL A 221 17.39 -3.82 1.16
CA VAL A 221 17.66 -2.48 1.70
C VAL A 221 18.18 -1.59 0.58
N PHE A 222 17.67 -0.38 0.53
CA PHE A 222 18.00 0.64 -0.47
C PHE A 222 18.70 1.81 0.22
N VAL A 223 19.81 2.25 -0.35
CA VAL A 223 20.56 3.42 0.13
C VAL A 223 21.13 4.21 -1.04
N CYS A 224 21.36 5.51 -0.84
CA CYS A 224 22.08 6.34 -1.80
C CYS A 224 23.58 6.39 -1.50
N SER A 225 24.39 6.43 -2.56
CA SER A 225 25.80 6.80 -2.49
C SER A 225 25.94 8.24 -2.92
N THR A 226 26.59 9.04 -2.07
CA THR A 226 26.98 10.44 -2.35
C THR A 226 28.47 10.62 -2.09
N SER A 227 29.03 11.73 -2.57
CA SER A 227 30.46 12.04 -2.48
C SER A 227 31.02 12.10 -1.05
N ASP A 228 30.16 12.29 -0.04
CA ASP A 228 30.50 12.56 1.35
C ASP A 228 30.06 11.48 2.35
N ASN A 229 29.28 10.46 1.94
CA ASN A 229 28.62 9.52 2.87
C ASN A 229 29.34 8.16 3.08
N TYR A 230 30.66 8.10 2.87
CA TYR A 230 31.42 6.85 2.96
C TYR A 230 31.27 6.12 4.31
N GLN A 231 31.31 6.85 5.44
CA GLN A 231 31.20 6.23 6.77
C GLN A 231 29.81 5.61 7.00
N PHE A 232 28.75 6.33 6.61
CA PHE A 232 27.38 5.82 6.61
C PHE A 232 27.25 4.54 5.78
N LEU A 233 27.69 4.56 4.52
CA LEU A 233 27.62 3.39 3.63
C LEU A 233 28.39 2.19 4.18
N LYS A 234 29.53 2.42 4.83
CA LYS A 234 30.30 1.38 5.50
C LYS A 234 29.53 0.76 6.66
N GLY A 235 28.86 1.58 7.48
CA GLY A 235 27.97 1.13 8.55
C GLY A 235 26.79 0.31 8.03
N MET A 236 26.10 0.83 7.01
CA MET A 236 24.97 0.17 6.36
C MET A 236 25.36 -1.17 5.72
N ARG A 237 26.47 -1.23 4.97
CA ARG A 237 26.98 -2.50 4.41
C ARG A 237 27.21 -3.53 5.50
N ARG A 238 27.90 -3.15 6.58
CA ARG A 238 28.17 -4.06 7.70
C ARG A 238 26.87 -4.56 8.34
N LEU A 239 25.91 -3.67 8.60
CA LEU A 239 24.62 -4.04 9.18
C LEU A 239 23.88 -5.04 8.29
N VAL A 240 23.75 -4.72 6.99
CA VAL A 240 22.99 -5.52 6.03
C VAL A 240 23.65 -6.88 5.78
N GLU A 241 24.98 -6.91 5.63
CA GLU A 241 25.76 -8.15 5.50
C GLU A 241 25.60 -9.05 6.74
N ASN A 242 25.71 -8.49 7.95
CA ASN A 242 25.53 -9.24 9.19
C ASN A 242 24.09 -9.73 9.38
N SER A 243 23.12 -9.03 8.80
CA SER A 243 21.70 -9.38 8.86
C SER A 243 21.29 -10.39 7.77
N GLY A 244 22.15 -10.64 6.78
CA GLY A 244 21.89 -11.60 5.70
C GLY A 244 20.93 -11.11 4.60
N TYR A 245 20.73 -9.79 4.48
CA TYR A 245 19.82 -9.21 3.48
C TYR A 245 20.57 -8.64 2.27
N LYS A 246 19.84 -8.32 1.20
CA LYS A 246 20.40 -7.68 0.01
C LYS A 246 20.51 -6.17 0.22
N LEU A 247 21.60 -5.57 -0.26
CA LEU A 247 21.80 -4.13 -0.31
C LEU A 247 21.81 -3.65 -1.77
N LYS A 248 20.92 -2.73 -2.12
CA LYS A 248 20.90 -2.02 -3.39
C LYS A 248 21.32 -0.57 -3.18
N VAL A 249 22.39 -0.17 -3.87
CA VAL A 249 22.95 1.18 -3.75
C VAL A 249 22.58 1.98 -4.99
N CYS A 250 21.85 3.07 -4.81
CA CYS A 250 21.62 4.06 -5.86
C CYS A 250 22.82 5.02 -5.92
N HIS A 251 23.44 5.15 -7.09
CA HIS A 251 24.66 5.95 -7.25
C HIS A 251 24.36 7.33 -7.84
N GLU A 252 25.35 8.23 -7.82
CA GLU A 252 25.25 9.63 -8.24
C GLU A 252 24.75 9.86 -9.67
N TYR A 253 24.97 8.91 -10.59
CA TYR A 253 24.41 9.02 -11.93
C TYR A 253 22.88 8.97 -11.97
N MET A 254 22.25 8.43 -10.92
CA MET A 254 20.80 8.30 -10.79
C MET A 254 20.25 9.24 -9.72
N ASN A 255 20.83 9.24 -8.51
CA ASN A 255 20.32 10.07 -7.41
C ASN A 255 20.73 11.55 -7.48
N ARG A 256 21.70 11.90 -8.35
CA ARG A 256 22.19 13.27 -8.56
C ARG A 256 22.54 14.04 -7.27
N GLY A 257 23.00 13.32 -6.24
CA GLY A 257 23.39 13.88 -4.94
C GLY A 257 22.30 13.87 -3.88
N ASP A 258 21.07 13.47 -4.22
CA ASP A 258 20.02 13.24 -3.24
C ASP A 258 20.21 11.92 -2.49
N ARG A 259 20.17 12.03 -1.17
CA ARG A 259 20.51 10.98 -0.22
C ARG A 259 19.28 10.39 0.46
N TRP A 260 18.12 11.01 0.30
CA TRP A 260 16.90 10.75 1.06
C TRP A 260 16.05 9.68 0.38
N MET A 261 16.55 8.44 0.39
CA MET A 261 15.88 7.29 -0.23
C MET A 261 14.50 7.00 0.40
N GLN A 262 14.31 7.34 1.67
CA GLN A 262 13.03 7.18 2.36
C GLN A 262 11.95 8.14 1.82
N ASP A 263 12.37 9.34 1.41
CA ASP A 263 11.43 10.43 1.12
C ASP A 263 10.74 10.29 -0.23
N GLU A 264 11.41 9.68 -1.20
CA GLU A 264 10.91 9.59 -2.58
C GLU A 264 9.92 8.43 -2.78
N ILE A 265 10.10 7.33 -2.05
CA ILE A 265 9.43 6.07 -2.36
C ILE A 265 8.90 5.37 -1.11
N GLU A 266 7.81 4.63 -1.25
CA GLU A 266 7.28 3.75 -0.22
C GLU A 266 6.99 2.38 -0.84
N PHE A 267 7.50 1.32 -0.21
CA PHE A 267 7.31 -0.04 -0.72
C PHE A 267 6.01 -0.64 -0.18
N GLY A 268 5.07 -0.89 -1.10
CA GLY A 268 3.89 -1.70 -0.82
C GLY A 268 3.81 -2.93 -1.71
N TYR A 269 2.63 -3.57 -1.71
CA TYR A 269 2.32 -4.69 -2.58
C TYR A 269 0.82 -4.71 -2.93
N ILE A 270 0.50 -5.48 -3.97
CA ILE A 270 -0.87 -5.90 -4.29
C ILE A 270 -0.96 -7.42 -4.30
N ASP A 271 -2.15 -7.96 -4.05
CA ASP A 271 -2.36 -9.39 -3.84
C ASP A 271 -3.71 -9.85 -4.38
N SER A 272 -3.73 -10.99 -5.04
CA SER A 272 -4.91 -11.72 -5.49
C SER A 272 -4.76 -13.22 -5.19
N PRO A 273 -5.79 -14.04 -5.43
CA PRO A 273 -5.67 -15.50 -5.30
C PRO A 273 -4.67 -16.12 -6.28
N HIS A 274 -4.45 -15.49 -7.44
CA HIS A 274 -3.63 -16.04 -8.53
C HIS A 274 -2.23 -15.42 -8.63
N GLN A 275 -2.02 -14.20 -8.13
CA GLN A 275 -0.76 -13.46 -8.30
C GLN A 275 -0.54 -12.41 -7.21
N ARG A 276 0.74 -12.09 -6.95
CA ARG A 276 1.15 -11.11 -5.92
C ARG A 276 2.52 -10.54 -6.26
N PHE A 277 2.64 -9.21 -6.28
CA PHE A 277 3.91 -8.53 -6.52
C PHE A 277 4.02 -7.19 -5.75
N PRO A 278 5.25 -6.72 -5.47
CA PRO A 278 5.50 -5.43 -4.86
C PRO A 278 5.13 -4.27 -5.80
N VAL A 279 4.67 -3.17 -5.22
CA VAL A 279 4.34 -1.93 -5.95
C VAL A 279 4.94 -0.75 -5.20
N VAL A 280 5.82 0.01 -5.85
CA VAL A 280 6.34 1.26 -5.28
C VAL A 280 5.31 2.37 -5.44
N LEU A 281 4.98 3.02 -4.33
CA LEU A 281 4.34 4.33 -4.36
C LEU A 281 5.44 5.39 -4.45
N ASP A 282 5.35 6.24 -5.45
CA ASP A 282 6.26 7.33 -5.77
C ASP A 282 5.68 8.66 -5.27
N SER A 283 6.44 9.36 -4.43
CA SER A 283 6.03 10.59 -3.76
C SER A 283 5.97 11.75 -4.75
N PRO A 284 5.00 12.68 -4.61
CA PRO A 284 5.02 13.93 -5.39
C PRO A 284 6.15 14.89 -4.98
N ARG A 285 7.06 14.47 -4.08
CA ARG A 285 8.28 15.21 -3.73
C ARG A 285 9.06 15.64 -4.97
N ASP A 286 9.12 14.79 -5.99
CA ASP A 286 9.72 15.04 -7.31
C ASP A 286 11.11 15.70 -7.22
N GLY A 287 11.97 15.13 -6.37
CA GLY A 287 13.32 15.64 -6.14
C GLY A 287 14.34 15.13 -7.16
N GLU A 288 15.61 15.10 -6.75
CA GLU A 288 16.67 14.53 -7.59
C GLU A 288 16.61 12.98 -7.68
N LEU A 289 15.73 12.34 -6.90
CA LEU A 289 15.42 10.92 -6.98
C LEU A 289 14.18 10.59 -7.83
N GLN A 290 13.48 11.57 -8.42
CA GLN A 290 12.19 11.38 -9.14
C GLN A 290 12.20 10.26 -10.19
N ASP A 291 13.34 10.04 -10.87
CA ASP A 291 13.42 9.00 -11.91
C ASP A 291 13.70 7.61 -11.32
N PHE A 292 14.18 7.51 -10.08
CA PHE A 292 14.56 6.24 -9.46
C PHE A 292 13.42 5.22 -9.41
N PRO A 293 12.21 5.54 -8.90
CA PRO A 293 11.13 4.55 -8.85
C PRO A 293 10.74 4.06 -10.25
N TYR A 294 10.64 4.96 -11.23
CA TYR A 294 10.23 4.59 -12.59
C TYR A 294 11.34 3.91 -13.41
N ASP A 295 12.56 4.43 -13.39
CA ASP A 295 13.64 3.89 -14.24
C ASP A 295 14.32 2.67 -13.62
N VAL A 296 14.37 2.58 -12.28
CA VAL A 296 15.14 1.54 -11.57
C VAL A 296 14.27 0.46 -10.94
N LEU A 297 13.09 0.79 -10.39
CA LEU A 297 12.25 -0.17 -9.68
C LEU A 297 11.20 -0.82 -10.57
N LEU A 298 10.44 -0.03 -11.35
CA LEU A 298 9.45 -0.56 -12.29
C LEU A 298 10.08 -1.65 -13.18
N GLY A 299 9.42 -2.78 -13.33
CA GLY A 299 9.92 -3.91 -14.11
C GLY A 299 9.04 -5.14 -13.90
N PRO A 300 9.45 -6.31 -14.38
CA PRO A 300 8.62 -7.51 -14.28
C PRO A 300 8.37 -7.89 -12.82
N ASP A 301 7.10 -8.14 -12.46
CA ASP A 301 6.64 -8.38 -11.09
C ASP A 301 7.05 -7.25 -10.11
N PHE A 302 7.13 -6.00 -10.58
CA PHE A 302 7.39 -4.82 -9.75
C PHE A 302 6.63 -3.59 -10.26
N GLY A 303 5.50 -3.30 -9.61
CA GLY A 303 4.58 -2.24 -9.99
C GLY A 303 5.03 -0.84 -9.57
N TYR A 304 4.43 0.15 -10.22
CA TYR A 304 4.63 1.58 -9.96
C TYR A 304 3.29 2.32 -9.87
N VAL A 305 3.16 3.18 -8.87
CA VAL A 305 2.02 4.10 -8.71
C VAL A 305 2.50 5.44 -8.17
N THR A 306 1.90 6.54 -8.63
CA THR A 306 2.16 7.90 -8.11
C THR A 306 0.84 8.67 -7.97
N ARG A 307 0.86 9.79 -7.25
CA ARG A 307 -0.23 10.77 -7.19
C ARG A 307 0.32 12.18 -7.35
N THR A 308 0.11 12.77 -8.52
CA THR A 308 0.56 14.12 -8.83
C THR A 308 -0.38 15.17 -8.25
N ALA A 309 0.18 16.11 -7.49
CA ALA A 309 -0.53 17.25 -6.91
C ALA A 309 -0.56 18.45 -7.86
N TYR A 310 -1.45 18.44 -8.86
CA TYR A 310 -1.50 19.51 -9.89
C TYR A 310 -1.94 20.89 -9.36
N ASP A 311 -2.85 20.92 -8.39
CA ASP A 311 -3.51 22.15 -7.90
C ASP A 311 -3.15 22.46 -6.42
N GLU A 312 -2.14 21.79 -5.88
CA GLU A 312 -1.70 21.91 -4.48
C GLU A 312 -0.19 22.14 -4.41
N GLU A 313 0.26 22.83 -3.36
CA GLU A 313 1.69 23.01 -3.10
C GLU A 313 2.22 21.77 -2.38
N VAL A 314 3.15 21.06 -3.02
CA VAL A 314 3.89 19.95 -2.40
C VAL A 314 4.76 20.51 -1.28
N SER A 315 4.65 19.92 -0.10
CA SER A 315 5.37 20.34 1.09
C SER A 315 6.32 19.25 1.59
N SER A 316 7.13 19.56 2.60
CA SER A 316 7.97 18.55 3.27
C SER A 316 7.16 17.36 3.81
N LEU A 317 5.87 17.55 4.14
CA LEU A 317 5.00 16.48 4.65
C LEU A 317 4.53 15.49 3.57
N ASP A 318 4.83 15.75 2.29
CA ASP A 318 4.57 14.82 1.17
C ASP A 318 5.70 13.80 0.96
N SER A 319 6.88 14.05 1.54
CA SER A 319 7.96 13.06 1.60
C SER A 319 7.52 11.84 2.41
N PHE A 320 7.94 10.64 1.99
CA PHE A 320 7.48 9.40 2.62
C PHE A 320 8.22 8.96 3.90
N GLY A 321 9.19 9.73 4.40
CA GLY A 321 9.51 9.71 5.84
C GLY A 321 8.30 10.09 6.72
N ASN A 322 7.32 10.82 6.15
CA ASN A 322 6.06 11.15 6.78
C ASN A 322 4.92 10.14 6.52
N LEU A 323 5.22 8.97 5.93
CA LEU A 323 4.26 7.92 5.61
C LEU A 323 4.72 6.58 6.20
N GLU A 324 4.15 6.21 7.34
CA GLU A 324 4.50 5.00 8.08
C GLU A 324 3.30 4.05 8.20
N VAL A 325 3.51 2.84 8.72
CA VAL A 325 2.41 1.91 9.02
C VAL A 325 2.67 1.12 10.30
N SER A 326 1.62 0.98 11.12
CA SER A 326 1.69 0.22 12.35
C SER A 326 1.78 -1.29 12.07
N PRO A 327 2.29 -2.09 13.03
CA PRO A 327 2.05 -3.53 13.06
C PRO A 327 0.55 -3.84 13.18
N PRO A 328 0.14 -5.12 12.99
CA PRO A 328 -1.24 -5.54 13.23
C PRO A 328 -1.68 -5.28 14.67
N VAL A 329 -2.90 -4.74 14.84
CA VAL A 329 -3.44 -4.35 16.15
C VAL A 329 -4.92 -4.71 16.29
N ILE A 330 -5.39 -4.73 17.54
CA ILE A 330 -6.80 -4.86 17.88
C ILE A 330 -7.18 -3.66 18.73
N VAL A 331 -8.20 -2.92 18.31
CA VAL A 331 -8.62 -1.66 18.95
C VAL A 331 -10.11 -1.75 19.26
N ASN A 332 -10.46 -1.75 20.54
CA ASN A 332 -11.87 -1.82 20.99
C ASN A 332 -12.67 -2.96 20.33
N GLY A 333 -12.03 -4.10 20.08
CA GLY A 333 -12.64 -5.27 19.43
C GLY A 333 -12.60 -5.27 17.90
N LYS A 334 -12.23 -4.16 17.25
CA LYS A 334 -11.97 -4.11 15.80
C LYS A 334 -10.55 -4.60 15.51
N ILE A 335 -10.41 -5.54 14.59
CA ILE A 335 -9.13 -6.14 14.22
C ILE A 335 -8.58 -5.42 12.99
N TYR A 336 -7.33 -4.95 13.08
CA TYR A 336 -6.55 -4.38 11.99
C TYR A 336 -5.39 -5.33 11.65
N PRO A 337 -5.64 -6.43 10.91
CA PRO A 337 -4.65 -7.49 10.68
C PRO A 337 -3.50 -7.07 9.75
N LEU A 338 -3.64 -5.94 9.05
CA LEU A 338 -2.61 -5.34 8.21
C LEU A 338 -2.01 -4.08 8.84
N GLY A 339 -2.37 -3.77 10.09
CA GLY A 339 -2.02 -2.51 10.74
C GLY A 339 -2.82 -1.32 10.22
N ARG A 340 -2.37 -0.12 10.57
CA ARG A 340 -2.97 1.16 10.19
C ARG A 340 -1.88 2.10 9.67
N ILE A 341 -2.12 2.73 8.54
CA ILE A 341 -1.23 3.76 7.98
C ILE A 341 -1.16 4.93 8.97
N ILE A 342 -0.01 5.58 9.05
CA ILE A 342 0.29 6.71 9.92
C ILE A 342 0.85 7.81 9.04
N ILE A 343 0.23 8.98 9.06
CA ILE A 343 0.74 10.17 8.38
C ILE A 343 0.85 11.35 9.35
N GLY A 344 1.84 12.20 9.15
CA GLY A 344 1.97 13.45 9.90
C GLY A 344 1.23 14.62 9.24
N VAL A 345 0.62 15.45 10.07
CA VAL A 345 -0.18 16.62 9.69
C VAL A 345 0.06 17.77 10.67
N ALA A 346 -0.42 18.96 10.32
CA ALA A 346 -0.51 20.06 11.25
C ALA A 346 -1.64 19.86 12.26
N PHE A 347 -1.50 20.52 13.41
CA PHE A 347 -2.57 20.55 14.40
C PHE A 347 -3.81 21.27 13.82
N PRO A 348 -5.05 20.79 14.06
CA PRO A 348 -6.25 21.34 13.41
C PRO A 348 -6.49 22.84 13.59
N THR A 349 -5.96 23.45 14.66
CA THR A 349 -6.10 24.89 14.93
C THR A 349 -4.97 25.73 14.33
N ALA A 350 -4.01 25.14 13.63
CA ALA A 350 -2.89 25.85 13.01
C ALA A 350 -3.39 26.70 11.83
N THR A 351 -3.09 28.01 11.85
CA THR A 351 -3.50 28.93 10.78
C THR A 351 -2.59 28.88 9.54
N LYS A 352 -1.40 28.28 9.67
CA LYS A 352 -0.39 28.10 8.61
C LYS A 352 0.25 26.70 8.69
N GLY A 353 -0.57 25.70 8.97
CA GLY A 353 -0.12 24.32 9.11
C GLY A 353 0.26 23.70 7.77
N ARG A 354 1.33 22.90 7.73
CA ARG A 354 1.61 22.03 6.57
C ARG A 354 0.81 20.74 6.69
N ASN A 355 0.40 20.17 5.57
CA ASN A 355 -0.21 18.84 5.52
C ASN A 355 0.27 18.13 4.25
N MET A 356 0.30 16.80 4.29
CA MET A 356 0.39 15.99 3.09
C MET A 356 -0.72 16.40 2.11
N THR A 357 -0.42 16.47 0.82
CA THR A 357 -1.37 16.84 -0.22
C THR A 357 -2.61 15.96 -0.19
N LYS A 358 -3.75 16.56 -0.50
CA LYS A 358 -5.05 15.89 -0.43
C LYS A 358 -5.12 14.70 -1.38
N VAL A 359 -4.46 14.76 -2.54
CA VAL A 359 -4.44 13.68 -3.52
C VAL A 359 -3.78 12.41 -2.98
N VAL A 360 -2.72 12.53 -2.18
CA VAL A 360 -2.05 11.38 -1.54
C VAL A 360 -2.92 10.87 -0.39
N GLN A 361 -3.45 11.76 0.46
CA GLN A 361 -4.38 11.35 1.53
C GLN A 361 -5.61 10.62 0.95
N ASP A 362 -6.26 11.18 -0.07
CA ASP A 362 -7.43 10.58 -0.71
C ASP A 362 -7.12 9.17 -1.25
N PHE A 363 -5.94 8.98 -1.84
CA PHE A 363 -5.47 7.66 -2.27
C PHE A 363 -5.32 6.70 -1.09
N LEU A 364 -4.60 7.07 -0.03
CA LEU A 364 -4.35 6.18 1.11
C LEU A 364 -5.65 5.76 1.83
N TRP A 365 -6.59 6.69 2.02
CA TRP A 365 -7.90 6.38 2.62
C TRP A 365 -8.76 5.48 1.73
N ALA A 366 -8.69 5.65 0.40
CA ALA A 366 -9.46 4.84 -0.54
C ALA A 366 -9.05 3.37 -0.57
N GLN A 367 -7.86 3.02 -0.06
CA GLN A 367 -7.40 1.63 0.02
C GLN A 367 -8.19 0.81 1.05
N LYS A 368 -8.83 1.46 2.04
CA LYS A 368 -9.70 0.89 3.09
C LYS A 368 -9.03 -0.09 4.08
N VAL A 369 -8.00 -0.84 3.66
CA VAL A 369 -7.50 -2.03 4.38
C VAL A 369 -6.47 -1.74 5.47
N GLN A 370 -5.88 -0.55 5.47
CA GLN A 370 -4.97 -0.04 6.50
C GLN A 370 -5.39 1.38 6.94
N GLU A 371 -6.67 1.54 7.27
CA GLU A 371 -7.34 2.80 7.65
C GLU A 371 -6.39 3.82 8.33
N PRO A 372 -6.01 4.92 7.64
CA PRO A 372 -4.98 5.82 8.11
C PRO A 372 -5.29 6.53 9.45
N ILE A 373 -4.23 6.94 10.15
CA ILE A 373 -4.22 7.76 11.35
C ILE A 373 -3.40 9.01 11.06
N ALA A 374 -3.92 10.18 11.43
CA ALA A 374 -3.20 11.44 11.33
C ALA A 374 -2.55 11.78 12.68
N LEU A 375 -1.24 11.99 12.67
CA LEU A 375 -0.42 12.42 13.81
C LEU A 375 0.02 13.87 13.66
N PHE A 376 0.33 14.53 14.77
CA PHE A 376 0.84 15.88 14.75
C PHE A 376 2.37 15.86 14.55
N SER A 377 2.84 16.18 13.33
CA SER A 377 4.28 16.24 13.01
C SER A 377 4.76 17.64 12.64
N ASP A 378 3.87 18.59 12.34
CA ASP A 378 4.24 19.94 11.86
C ASP A 378 5.02 20.80 12.87
N TRP A 379 5.17 20.32 14.11
CA TRP A 379 6.07 20.90 15.11
C TRP A 379 7.56 20.63 14.82
N LEU A 380 7.89 19.68 13.94
CA LEU A 380 9.25 19.42 13.44
C LEU A 380 9.55 20.26 12.20
N LEU A 381 10.81 20.65 12.01
CA LEU A 381 11.21 21.48 10.86
C LEU A 381 11.05 20.71 9.56
N VAL A 382 11.47 19.44 9.53
CA VAL A 382 11.25 18.54 8.41
C VAL A 382 9.78 18.08 8.42
N GLY A 383 9.27 17.64 9.57
CA GLY A 383 7.82 17.48 9.76
C GLY A 383 7.33 16.06 9.54
N HIS A 384 8.19 15.06 9.76
CA HIS A 384 7.92 13.66 9.48
C HIS A 384 7.62 12.88 10.76
N VAL A 385 6.93 11.75 10.62
CA VAL A 385 6.59 10.90 11.78
C VAL A 385 7.74 9.99 12.19
N ASP A 386 8.60 9.61 11.26
CA ASP A 386 9.79 8.78 11.52
C ASP A 386 10.85 9.49 12.38
N GLU A 387 10.76 10.82 12.53
CA GLU A 387 11.60 11.64 13.41
C GLU A 387 11.27 11.47 14.89
N PHE A 388 10.10 10.97 15.28
CA PHE A 388 9.73 10.84 16.70
C PHE A 388 9.18 9.48 17.09
N MET A 389 8.92 8.59 16.12
CA MET A 389 8.40 7.27 16.39
C MET A 389 8.95 6.19 15.44
N THR A 390 9.07 4.97 15.95
CA THR A 390 9.29 3.77 15.11
C THR A 390 8.73 2.53 15.79
N PHE A 391 8.59 1.44 15.05
CA PHE A 391 8.18 0.14 15.59
C PHE A 391 9.30 -0.89 15.47
N VAL A 392 9.53 -1.64 16.54
CA VAL A 392 10.46 -2.78 16.56
C VAL A 392 9.74 -4.07 16.95
N PRO A 393 10.13 -5.23 16.40
CA PRO A 393 9.56 -6.50 16.80
C PRO A 393 9.95 -6.83 18.24
N ALA A 394 9.04 -7.47 18.97
CA ALA A 394 9.25 -7.92 20.34
C ALA A 394 8.73 -9.37 20.49
N PRO A 395 9.37 -10.21 21.32
CA PRO A 395 8.97 -11.61 21.47
C PRO A 395 7.70 -11.80 22.32
N ASP A 396 7.19 -10.75 22.96
CA ASP A 396 6.12 -10.77 23.94
C ASP A 396 4.96 -9.83 23.58
N LYS A 397 3.93 -9.80 24.44
CA LYS A 397 2.74 -8.92 24.31
C LYS A 397 2.12 -8.99 22.91
N LYS A 398 2.09 -7.86 22.19
CA LYS A 398 1.52 -7.70 20.85
C LYS A 398 2.50 -8.05 19.73
N GLY A 399 3.68 -8.55 20.05
CA GLY A 399 4.73 -8.89 19.08
C GLY A 399 5.60 -7.70 18.66
N PHE A 400 5.42 -6.54 19.28
CA PHE A 400 6.17 -5.32 18.95
C PHE A 400 6.29 -4.36 20.15
N ARG A 401 7.11 -3.33 19.98
CA ARG A 401 7.12 -2.11 20.79
C ARG A 401 7.08 -0.89 19.89
N LEU A 402 6.34 0.13 20.33
CA LEU A 402 6.43 1.49 19.81
C LEU A 402 7.58 2.19 20.53
N LEU A 403 8.57 2.68 19.80
CA LEU A 403 9.62 3.51 20.34
C LEU A 403 9.24 4.97 20.08
N LEU A 404 9.31 5.81 21.10
CA LEU A 404 9.09 7.25 20.99
C LEU A 404 10.34 8.01 21.41
N ALA A 405 10.69 9.06 20.67
CA ALA A 405 11.63 10.04 21.18
C ALA A 405 11.08 10.65 22.49
N SER A 406 11.94 10.89 23.48
CA SER A 406 11.51 11.46 24.76
C SER A 406 12.57 12.39 25.34
N PRO A 407 12.34 13.71 25.24
CA PRO A 407 13.13 14.69 25.97
C PRO A 407 13.16 14.45 27.48
N ASP A 408 12.03 14.02 28.08
CA ASP A 408 11.98 13.68 29.51
C ASP A 408 12.94 12.54 29.87
N ALA A 409 13.00 11.49 29.04
CA ALA A 409 13.97 10.40 29.22
C ALA A 409 15.42 10.92 29.05
N GLY A 410 15.66 11.82 28.10
CA GLY A 410 16.97 12.46 27.88
C GLY A 410 17.44 13.27 29.10
N TYR A 411 16.59 14.17 29.61
CA TYR A 411 16.89 14.94 30.83
C TYR A 411 17.02 14.06 32.06
N LYS A 412 16.22 12.99 32.18
CA LYS A 412 16.34 12.04 33.28
C LYS A 412 17.69 11.33 33.27
N LEU A 413 18.14 10.86 32.11
CA LEU A 413 19.45 10.23 31.95
C LEU A 413 20.57 11.22 32.31
N PHE A 414 20.53 12.44 31.79
CA PHE A 414 21.56 13.45 32.04
C PHE A 414 21.62 13.90 33.50
N ARG A 415 20.46 14.06 34.17
CA ARG A 415 20.43 14.30 35.63
C ARG A 415 21.02 13.12 36.41
N GLY A 416 20.77 11.88 35.97
CA GLY A 416 21.40 10.70 36.53
C GLY A 416 22.93 10.79 36.45
N LEU A 417 23.46 11.09 35.26
CA LEU A 417 24.90 11.28 35.04
C LEU A 417 25.49 12.38 35.93
N GLN A 418 24.82 13.53 36.04
CA GLN A 418 25.25 14.63 36.92
C GLN A 418 25.31 14.19 38.39
N ASN A 419 24.27 13.50 38.88
CA ASN A 419 24.20 13.02 40.26
C ASN A 419 25.28 11.98 40.57
N ASP A 420 25.69 11.18 39.58
CA ASP A 420 26.75 10.19 39.69
C ASP A 420 28.16 10.80 39.55
N GLY A 421 28.26 12.13 39.42
CA GLY A 421 29.54 12.86 39.33
C GLY A 421 30.10 13.02 37.92
N HIS A 422 29.31 12.71 36.89
CA HIS A 422 29.68 12.79 35.48
C HIS A 422 29.17 14.06 34.78
N GLY A 423 28.86 15.13 35.52
CA GLY A 423 28.37 16.41 34.96
C GLY A 423 29.32 17.07 33.94
N GLN A 424 30.62 16.80 34.06
CA GLN A 424 31.65 17.31 33.14
C GLN A 424 31.88 16.40 31.91
N ALA A 425 31.15 15.29 31.78
CA ALA A 425 31.19 14.47 30.57
C ALA A 425 30.61 15.27 29.39
N LYS A 426 31.22 15.14 28.22
CA LYS A 426 30.96 15.97 27.05
C LYS A 426 30.20 15.23 25.96
N MET A 427 29.17 15.88 25.41
CA MET A 427 28.63 15.56 24.09
C MET A 427 29.65 15.89 23.01
N PHE A 428 29.56 15.19 21.89
CA PHE A 428 30.34 15.44 20.67
C PHE A 428 31.87 15.32 20.84
N ASP A 429 32.33 14.70 21.92
CA ASP A 429 33.75 14.52 22.24
C ASP A 429 34.50 13.78 21.11
N GLY A 430 35.42 14.51 20.47
CA GLY A 430 36.25 14.03 19.37
C GLY A 430 35.67 14.25 17.96
N LEU A 431 34.54 14.94 17.80
CA LEU A 431 33.98 15.29 16.48
C LEU A 431 34.67 16.50 15.82
N GLY A 432 35.47 17.27 16.57
CA GLY A 432 36.44 18.28 16.08
C GLY A 432 35.85 19.54 15.46
N ALA A 433 34.82 19.43 14.62
CA ALA A 433 34.09 20.55 14.02
C ALA A 433 32.98 21.10 14.93
N GLU A 434 32.59 20.34 15.95
CA GLU A 434 31.51 20.67 16.88
C GLU A 434 32.03 21.25 18.19
N GLU A 435 31.24 22.14 18.78
CA GLU A 435 31.47 22.61 20.14
C GLU A 435 31.13 21.49 21.13
N GLU A 436 32.13 21.07 21.90
CA GLU A 436 31.93 20.10 22.97
C GLU A 436 31.18 20.76 24.13
N ILE A 437 29.98 20.24 24.43
CA ILE A 437 29.13 20.74 25.52
C ILE A 437 29.02 19.69 26.64
N THR A 438 29.17 20.13 27.89
CA THR A 438 29.08 19.26 29.06
C THR A 438 27.63 18.97 29.46
N VAL A 439 27.42 17.86 30.17
CA VAL A 439 26.11 17.55 30.77
C VAL A 439 25.63 18.68 31.70
N ASP A 440 26.53 19.28 32.49
CA ASP A 440 26.20 20.41 33.37
C ASP A 440 25.71 21.63 32.58
N GLU A 441 26.35 21.95 31.46
CA GLU A 441 25.94 23.05 30.59
C GLU A 441 24.54 22.81 29.99
N ILE A 442 24.28 21.61 29.45
CA ILE A 442 22.96 21.23 28.91
C ILE A 442 21.86 21.34 29.98
N LEU A 443 22.13 20.82 31.18
CA LEU A 443 21.16 20.84 32.28
C LEU A 443 20.91 22.25 32.85
N SER A 444 21.85 23.17 32.66
CA SER A 444 21.76 24.57 33.09
C SER A 444 21.14 25.51 32.05
N ASP A 445 20.92 25.05 30.81
CA ASP A 445 20.31 25.83 29.75
C ASP A 445 18.78 25.86 29.88
N ASP A 446 18.27 26.92 30.54
CA ASP A 446 16.84 27.16 30.71
C ASP A 446 16.07 27.28 29.38
N LYS A 447 16.72 27.75 28.31
CA LYS A 447 16.10 27.89 26.99
C LYS A 447 15.89 26.51 26.36
N LEU A 448 16.95 25.70 26.32
CA LEU A 448 16.89 24.33 25.82
C LEU A 448 15.88 23.50 26.63
N GLY A 449 15.84 23.70 27.95
CA GLY A 449 14.83 23.08 28.82
C GLY A 449 13.40 23.46 28.45
N ALA A 450 13.13 24.74 28.19
CA ALA A 450 11.81 25.20 27.78
C ALA A 450 11.39 24.66 26.40
N GLU A 451 12.33 24.61 25.45
CA GLU A 451 12.12 24.04 24.11
C GLU A 451 11.76 22.55 24.18
N ASN A 452 12.49 21.77 24.99
CA ASN A 452 12.25 20.34 25.13
C ASN A 452 10.97 20.02 25.92
N ASN A 453 10.55 20.88 26.86
CA ASN A 453 9.23 20.75 27.49
C ASN A 453 8.09 20.91 26.46
N TYR A 454 8.25 21.85 25.51
CA TYR A 454 7.30 22.01 24.41
C TYR A 454 7.29 20.77 23.51
N VAL A 455 8.47 20.29 23.09
CA VAL A 455 8.60 19.09 22.25
C VAL A 455 8.02 17.84 22.92
N GLN A 456 8.32 17.61 24.20
CA GLN A 456 7.73 16.50 24.96
C GLN A 456 6.20 16.58 24.96
N SER A 457 5.62 17.79 25.09
CA SER A 457 4.16 17.98 25.03
C SER A 457 3.58 17.62 23.64
N CYS A 458 4.32 17.89 22.56
CA CYS A 458 3.93 17.47 21.21
C CYS A 458 3.98 15.95 21.05
N ILE A 459 5.02 15.30 21.59
CA ILE A 459 5.16 13.84 21.55
C ILE A 459 4.10 13.17 22.42
N ASP A 460 3.81 13.69 23.61
CA ASP A 460 2.77 13.17 24.51
C ASP A 460 1.39 13.21 23.86
N TRP A 461 1.08 14.29 23.11
CA TRP A 461 -0.13 14.35 22.32
C TRP A 461 -0.22 13.19 21.32
N ASN A 462 0.86 12.94 20.59
CA ASN A 462 0.93 11.81 19.65
C ASN A 462 0.88 10.46 20.35
N ARG A 463 1.51 10.32 21.53
CA ARG A 463 1.43 9.13 22.38
C ARG A 463 -0.03 8.81 22.69
N ASP A 464 -0.82 9.80 23.10
CA ASP A 464 -2.24 9.61 23.42
C ASP A 464 -3.07 9.24 22.18
N VAL A 465 -2.78 9.84 21.02
CA VAL A 465 -3.40 9.47 19.74
C VAL A 465 -3.05 8.01 19.39
N LEU A 466 -1.78 7.63 19.44
CA LEU A 466 -1.33 6.28 19.12
C LEU A 466 -1.92 5.24 20.08
N LYS A 467 -1.94 5.52 21.39
CA LYS A 467 -2.58 4.65 22.39
C LYS A 467 -4.05 4.43 22.08
N ARG A 468 -4.79 5.49 21.73
CA ARG A 468 -6.22 5.39 21.38
C ARG A 468 -6.44 4.66 20.06
N GLU A 469 -5.71 5.03 19.01
CA GLU A 469 -5.96 4.59 17.63
C GLU A 469 -5.36 3.21 17.30
N LEU A 470 -4.38 2.76 18.08
CA LEU A 470 -3.73 1.45 17.97
C LEU A 470 -3.98 0.55 19.18
N GLY A 471 -4.75 1.04 20.16
CA GLY A 471 -5.11 0.30 21.37
C GLY A 471 -3.90 -0.06 22.24
N LEU A 472 -2.89 0.81 22.33
CA LEU A 472 -1.64 0.57 23.06
C LEU A 472 -1.75 0.94 24.53
N ASP A 473 -1.05 0.17 25.36
CA ASP A 473 -0.81 0.51 26.77
C ASP A 473 0.62 1.03 26.95
N ASP A 474 0.95 1.64 28.11
CA ASP A 474 2.31 2.15 28.37
C ASP A 474 3.38 1.06 28.28
N ASP A 475 2.95 -0.17 28.55
CA ASP A 475 3.73 -1.39 28.46
C ASP A 475 4.16 -1.77 27.03
N ASP A 476 3.49 -1.22 26.01
CA ASP A 476 3.82 -1.40 24.60
C ASP A 476 4.76 -0.29 24.08
N ILE A 477 5.07 0.71 24.91
CA ILE A 477 5.81 1.92 24.52
C ILE A 477 7.15 1.96 25.25
N ILE A 478 8.22 2.31 24.54
CA ILE A 478 9.55 2.56 25.11
C ILE A 478 9.97 3.98 24.75
N ASP A 479 10.29 4.76 25.78
CA ASP A 479 10.78 6.12 25.65
C ASP A 479 12.30 6.14 25.47
N LEU A 480 12.76 6.73 24.37
CA LEU A 480 14.18 6.83 24.02
C LEU A 480 14.73 8.21 24.43
N PRO A 481 15.93 8.28 25.06
CA PRO A 481 16.50 9.53 25.51
C PRO A 481 17.00 10.35 24.32
N ILE A 482 16.18 11.27 23.82
CA ILE A 482 16.45 12.11 22.64
C ILE A 482 16.07 13.56 22.99
N LEU A 483 16.96 14.50 22.68
CA LEU A 483 16.72 15.94 22.86
C LEU A 483 16.57 16.62 21.52
N PHE A 484 15.85 17.73 21.53
CA PHE A 484 15.62 18.59 20.37
C PHE A 484 16.05 20.02 20.69
N HIS A 485 16.18 20.85 19.67
CA HIS A 485 16.18 22.30 19.83
C HIS A 485 15.23 22.94 18.83
N VAL A 486 14.68 24.09 19.19
CA VAL A 486 13.70 24.79 18.36
C VAL A 486 14.39 25.89 17.56
N MET A 487 14.25 25.82 16.24
CA MET A 487 14.80 26.77 15.29
C MET A 487 13.77 27.86 14.93
N GLU A 488 13.99 28.57 13.81
CA GLU A 488 13.04 29.55 13.28
C GLU A 488 11.65 28.93 13.06
N GLU A 489 10.62 29.78 13.08
CA GLU A 489 9.21 29.38 12.95
C GLU A 489 8.65 28.48 14.08
N ASN A 490 9.37 28.34 15.20
CA ASN A 490 9.00 27.48 16.33
C ASN A 490 8.91 25.98 15.98
N ARG A 491 9.77 25.53 15.07
CA ARG A 491 9.87 24.12 14.68
C ARG A 491 11.14 23.47 15.24
N ALA A 492 11.03 22.22 15.66
CA ALA A 492 12.10 21.46 16.29
C ALA A 492 12.96 20.71 15.29
N VAL A 493 14.23 20.53 15.62
CA VAL A 493 15.15 19.58 14.99
C VAL A 493 15.90 18.82 16.07
N ALA A 494 16.43 17.65 15.74
CA ALA A 494 17.19 16.85 16.69
C ALA A 494 18.43 17.60 17.20
N TYR A 495 18.71 17.53 18.51
CA TYR A 495 19.86 18.19 19.13
C TYR A 495 21.17 17.39 18.93
N TYR A 496 21.04 16.07 18.82
CA TYR A 496 22.06 15.11 18.41
C TYR A 496 21.39 14.05 17.53
N PRO A 497 22.14 13.18 16.82
CA PRO A 497 21.55 12.20 15.91
C PRO A 497 20.39 11.43 16.53
N ASP A 498 19.23 11.51 15.88
CA ASP A 498 17.98 11.00 16.43
C ASP A 498 17.93 9.47 16.39
N MET A 499 18.12 8.85 17.56
CA MET A 499 18.15 7.40 17.66
C MET A 499 16.82 6.73 17.26
N VAL A 500 15.68 7.42 17.25
CA VAL A 500 14.40 6.81 16.85
C VAL A 500 14.33 6.59 15.34
N ASN A 501 15.01 7.44 14.57
CA ASN A 501 15.07 7.42 13.10
C ASN A 501 16.06 6.34 12.62
N MET A 502 15.80 5.10 13.04
CA MET A 502 16.64 3.92 12.81
C MET A 502 16.10 3.02 11.70
N ILE A 503 16.98 2.24 11.06
CA ILE A 503 16.55 1.14 10.18
C ILE A 503 16.34 -0.16 10.96
N VAL A 504 15.19 -0.80 10.78
CA VAL A 504 14.80 -2.04 11.49
C VAL A 504 14.89 -3.25 10.55
N LEU A 505 15.90 -4.10 10.75
CA LEU A 505 16.15 -5.31 9.95
C LEU A 505 15.87 -6.58 10.77
N GLY A 506 14.58 -6.80 11.07
CA GLY A 506 14.16 -7.88 11.97
C GLY A 506 14.70 -7.62 13.37
N LYS A 507 15.64 -8.46 13.83
CA LYS A 507 16.28 -8.30 15.15
C LYS A 507 17.50 -7.36 15.15
N ASN A 508 17.98 -6.94 13.99
CA ASN A 508 19.16 -6.07 13.88
C ASN A 508 18.72 -4.63 13.61
N LEU A 509 19.15 -3.70 14.46
CA LEU A 509 18.80 -2.29 14.37
C LEU A 509 20.02 -1.49 13.90
N GLY A 510 19.85 -0.66 12.89
CA GLY A 510 20.83 0.34 12.47
C GLY A 510 20.44 1.70 13.02
N ILE A 511 21.07 2.09 14.12
CA ILE A 511 20.68 3.26 14.92
C ILE A 511 21.65 4.40 14.62
N PRO A 512 21.19 5.64 14.40
CA PRO A 512 22.04 6.82 14.30
C PRO A 512 22.95 6.92 15.53
N LYS A 513 24.25 7.19 15.32
CA LYS A 513 25.21 7.24 16.43
C LYS A 513 25.05 8.58 17.15
N PRO A 514 24.65 8.61 18.44
CA PRO A 514 24.25 9.86 19.10
C PRO A 514 25.42 10.74 19.57
N PHE A 515 26.66 10.22 19.58
CA PHE A 515 27.85 10.92 20.10
C PHE A 515 27.66 11.54 21.50
N GLY A 516 26.97 10.78 22.37
CA GLY A 516 26.63 11.18 23.73
C GLY A 516 27.80 11.26 24.71
N PRO A 517 27.52 11.69 25.96
CA PRO A 517 28.54 11.81 27.00
C PRO A 517 29.17 10.46 27.30
N LYS A 518 30.50 10.45 27.42
CA LYS A 518 31.27 9.24 27.71
C LYS A 518 31.45 9.04 29.21
N VAL A 519 30.97 7.91 29.72
CA VAL A 519 31.25 7.40 31.07
C VAL A 519 32.12 6.16 30.91
N ASP A 520 33.30 6.16 31.54
CA ASP A 520 34.30 5.08 31.41
C ASP A 520 34.61 4.66 29.96
N GLY A 521 34.63 5.64 29.06
CA GLY A 521 34.90 5.45 27.63
C GLY A 521 33.72 4.92 26.80
N ARG A 522 32.52 4.77 27.39
CA ARG A 522 31.30 4.34 26.70
C ARG A 522 30.28 5.48 26.62
N CYS A 523 29.64 5.64 25.46
CA CYS A 523 28.56 6.60 25.29
C CYS A 523 27.34 6.19 26.13
N ALA A 524 26.88 7.06 27.03
CA ALA A 524 25.77 6.77 27.92
C ALA A 524 24.44 6.59 27.16
N LEU A 525 24.22 7.35 26.08
CA LEU A 525 23.04 7.22 25.23
C LEU A 525 23.02 5.85 24.51
N GLU A 526 24.16 5.42 23.95
CA GLU A 526 24.29 4.09 23.34
C GLU A 526 24.09 2.99 24.39
N ALA A 527 24.59 3.17 25.61
CA ALA A 527 24.42 2.19 26.69
C ALA A 527 22.94 2.05 27.09
N GLU A 528 22.22 3.17 27.25
CA GLU A 528 20.80 3.17 27.59
C GLU A 528 19.95 2.55 26.46
N MET A 529 20.17 2.98 25.21
CA MET A 529 19.48 2.42 24.05
C MET A 529 19.72 0.90 23.93
N THR A 530 20.96 0.45 24.09
CA THR A 530 21.29 -0.98 24.05
C THR A 530 20.59 -1.74 25.18
N SER A 531 20.58 -1.20 26.40
CA SER A 531 19.90 -1.81 27.55
C SER A 531 18.40 -2.01 27.32
N LEU A 532 17.72 -1.00 26.74
CA LEU A 532 16.29 -1.06 26.42
C LEU A 532 15.99 -2.12 25.33
N MET A 533 16.87 -2.26 24.34
CA MET A 533 16.68 -3.16 23.19
C MET A 533 17.11 -4.62 23.47
N GLU A 534 18.16 -4.83 24.26
CA GLU A 534 18.65 -6.17 24.63
C GLU A 534 17.59 -6.99 25.36
N GLY A 535 16.77 -6.34 26.18
CA GLY A 535 15.63 -6.97 26.86
C GLY A 535 14.58 -7.58 25.91
N LEU A 536 14.53 -7.09 24.66
CA LEU A 536 13.66 -7.58 23.59
C LEU A 536 14.37 -8.59 22.67
N GLY A 537 15.66 -8.86 22.89
CA GLY A 537 16.49 -9.70 22.02
C GLY A 537 16.85 -9.01 20.70
N LEU A 538 16.89 -7.69 20.69
CA LEU A 538 17.30 -6.86 19.55
C LEU A 538 18.78 -6.49 19.66
N SER A 539 19.46 -6.43 18.51
CA SER A 539 20.89 -6.13 18.40
C SER A 539 21.09 -4.73 17.81
N CYS A 540 21.76 -3.85 18.58
CA CYS A 540 22.01 -2.47 18.20
C CYS A 540 23.34 -2.33 17.43
N THR A 541 23.30 -1.74 16.23
CA THR A 541 24.47 -1.29 15.48
C THR A 541 24.40 0.22 15.30
N TYR A 542 25.34 0.95 15.91
CA TYR A 542 25.40 2.41 15.79
C TYR A 542 26.15 2.83 14.51
N ILE A 543 25.48 3.59 13.66
CA ILE A 543 25.96 4.03 12.35
C ILE A 543 26.31 5.51 12.44
N ASP A 544 27.52 5.84 12.02
CA ASP A 544 27.97 7.23 11.94
C ASP A 544 27.42 7.87 10.66
N ASP A 545 26.41 8.70 10.84
CA ASP A 545 25.71 9.47 9.83
C ASP A 545 25.80 10.99 10.08
N PHE A 546 26.60 11.41 11.07
CA PHE A 546 26.61 12.77 11.61
C PHE A 546 26.85 13.83 10.53
N ALA A 547 27.95 13.69 9.78
CA ALA A 547 28.36 14.70 8.81
C ALA A 547 27.51 14.67 7.52
N SER A 548 27.05 13.48 7.10
CA SER A 548 26.41 13.30 5.80
C SER A 548 24.89 13.29 5.84
N TYR A 549 24.27 13.10 7.01
CA TYR A 549 22.81 13.06 7.20
C TYR A 549 22.37 13.99 8.33
N HIS A 550 22.84 13.81 9.57
CA HIS A 550 22.34 14.57 10.73
C HIS A 550 22.45 16.09 10.53
N LYS A 551 23.60 16.56 10.02
CA LYS A 551 23.82 17.98 9.71
C LYS A 551 22.91 18.55 8.62
N LEU A 552 22.23 17.68 7.89
CA LEU A 552 21.26 18.00 6.85
C LEU A 552 19.82 17.68 7.30
N LEU A 553 19.61 17.52 8.62
CA LEU A 553 18.31 17.35 9.26
C LEU A 553 17.62 16.01 8.97
N GLY A 554 18.38 14.91 8.88
CA GLY A 554 17.80 13.57 8.81
C GLY A 554 18.82 12.53 9.24
N GLU A 555 18.40 11.28 9.43
CA GLU A 555 19.29 10.24 9.99
C GLU A 555 19.29 8.97 9.13
N VAL A 556 19.71 7.84 9.71
CA VAL A 556 19.79 6.52 9.07
C VAL A 556 18.49 6.12 8.37
N HIS A 557 17.33 6.27 9.01
CA HIS A 557 16.05 5.89 8.39
C HIS A 557 15.76 6.77 7.18
N CYS A 558 15.82 8.10 7.30
CA CYS A 558 15.61 9.02 6.17
C CYS A 558 16.54 8.72 4.96
N GLY A 559 17.77 8.27 5.24
CA GLY A 559 18.78 7.93 4.24
C GLY A 559 18.65 6.54 3.59
N SER A 560 17.71 5.73 4.04
CA SER A 560 17.54 4.34 3.59
C SER A 560 16.08 4.00 3.33
N ASN A 561 15.78 2.86 2.71
CA ASN A 561 14.42 2.34 2.61
C ASN A 561 14.47 0.81 2.56
N VAL A 562 13.40 0.12 2.98
CA VAL A 562 13.38 -1.34 3.13
C VAL A 562 12.16 -1.95 2.47
N ARG A 563 12.38 -2.82 1.48
CA ARG A 563 11.33 -3.69 0.96
C ARG A 563 11.20 -4.92 1.85
N ARG A 564 9.97 -5.26 2.26
CA ARG A 564 9.68 -6.35 3.20
C ARG A 564 8.78 -7.42 2.58
N GLU A 565 8.71 -8.56 3.25
CA GLU A 565 7.74 -9.61 2.92
C GLU A 565 6.31 -9.07 3.08
N PRO A 566 5.39 -9.35 2.13
CA PRO A 566 3.98 -9.05 2.30
C PRO A 566 3.35 -9.83 3.46
N PHE A 567 2.23 -9.32 3.99
CA PHE A 567 1.47 -10.07 4.99
C PHE A 567 1.00 -11.44 4.45
N SER A 568 0.92 -12.42 5.35
CA SER A 568 0.29 -13.71 5.06
C SER A 568 -1.25 -13.61 5.10
N PHE A 569 -1.79 -12.68 5.89
CA PHE A 569 -3.21 -12.37 5.93
C PHE A 569 -3.66 -11.82 4.57
N LYS A 570 -4.74 -12.39 4.03
CA LYS A 570 -5.31 -11.96 2.74
C LYS A 570 -6.27 -10.80 2.95
N TRP A 571 -6.01 -9.65 2.33
CA TRP A 571 -6.74 -8.41 2.59
C TRP A 571 -8.26 -8.52 2.39
N TRP A 572 -8.72 -9.35 1.46
CA TRP A 572 -10.15 -9.57 1.20
C TRP A 572 -10.88 -10.31 2.33
N ASN A 573 -10.15 -10.92 3.27
CA ASN A 573 -10.71 -11.54 4.48
C ASN A 573 -10.94 -10.55 5.62
N LEU A 574 -10.63 -9.26 5.43
CA LEU A 574 -11.02 -8.21 6.38
C LEU A 574 -12.53 -8.18 6.54
N GLU A 575 -13.00 -8.07 7.78
CA GLU A 575 -14.41 -7.80 8.08
C GLU A 575 -14.63 -6.29 8.16
N ILE A 576 -14.96 -5.68 7.03
CA ILE A 576 -15.33 -4.26 6.98
C ILE A 576 -16.84 -4.17 7.20
N ASN A 577 -17.24 -3.78 8.41
CA ASN A 577 -18.60 -3.29 8.65
C ASN A 577 -18.74 -1.96 7.91
N LEU A 578 -19.24 -2.00 6.68
CA LEU A 578 -19.76 -0.81 6.03
C LEU A 578 -20.95 -0.37 6.89
N GLU A 579 -20.83 0.73 7.63
CA GLU A 579 -22.01 1.32 8.26
C GLU A 579 -23.06 1.60 7.15
N PRO A 580 -24.34 1.30 7.41
CA PRO A 580 -25.39 1.29 6.41
C PRO A 580 -25.71 2.66 5.78
#